data_AF-A0A5C7Q3C9-F1
#
_entry.id   AF-A0A5C7Q3C9-F1
#
_cell.length_a   1.000
_cell.length_b   1.000
_cell.length_c   1.000
_cell.angle_alpha   90.00
_cell.angle_beta   90.00
_cell.angle_gamma   90.00
#
_symmetry.space_group_name_H-M   'P 1'
#
loop_
_entity.id
_entity.type
_entity.pdbx_description
1 polymer ?
#
loop_
_entity_poly.entity_id
_entity_poly.type
_entity_poly.pdbx_seq_one_letter_code
_entity_poly.pdbx_strand_id
1 'polypeptide(L)'
;STWGLGAALKAALDAGVPKLAVIHFDNCFNMSAEVLHTVAPYAEYATGYPNYNFFTAGEGYPAVFTQLAQQGTATSKELARAFAKGNEKILEAKGNHPTLGCTVRLARMKDITERLDDLADALLDALRSPPPHSQARAAVVQEIGKAIVQAQQFDTEAGFRLETPDQLTDLASFADALLAHDFRAHSGVHRCAKTLKDALVGIKVYGSPEEQPWVAAGTNITWDFSADALAMNIFLPDPLLRGLWDWRSPYYLDINPDPNKPRVQPHIIDFVKVTDWVDFIIEYHRESQEPVRLLPARIPQFPVFNASFDPKKYPPPPPCGRGKAAA
;
A
#
# COMPACT_ATOMS: atom_id res chain seq x y z
N SER A 1 10.33 -5.16 -11.94
CA SER A 1 9.21 -6.08 -12.23
C SER A 1 9.06 -7.05 -11.08
N THR A 2 7.88 -7.10 -10.45
CA THR A 2 7.59 -7.99 -9.31
C THR A 2 7.78 -9.47 -9.68
N TRP A 3 7.34 -9.88 -10.87
CA TRP A 3 7.56 -11.24 -11.37
C TRP A 3 9.05 -11.59 -11.45
N GLY A 4 9.86 -10.70 -12.03
CA GLY A 4 11.30 -10.93 -12.19
C GLY A 4 12.03 -11.10 -10.86
N LEU A 5 11.60 -10.36 -9.82
CA LEU A 5 12.11 -10.54 -8.46
C LEU A 5 11.79 -11.93 -7.92
N GLY A 6 10.53 -12.38 -8.05
CA GLY A 6 10.12 -13.73 -7.63
C GLY A 6 10.88 -14.83 -8.38
N ALA A 7 11.06 -14.68 -9.69
CA ALA A 7 11.81 -15.63 -10.52
C ALA A 7 13.29 -15.73 -10.10
N ALA A 8 13.94 -14.60 -9.82
CA ALA A 8 15.32 -14.55 -9.36
C ALA A 8 15.48 -15.21 -7.98
N LEU A 9 14.58 -14.93 -7.05
CA LEU A 9 14.58 -15.53 -5.71
C LEU A 9 14.34 -17.04 -5.77
N LYS A 10 13.42 -17.49 -6.63
CA LYS A 10 13.20 -18.92 -6.89
C LYS A 10 14.46 -19.59 -7.43
N ALA A 11 15.06 -19.01 -8.46
CA ALA A 11 16.28 -19.56 -9.06
C ALA A 11 17.42 -19.66 -8.05
N ALA A 12 17.55 -18.69 -7.15
CA ALA A 12 18.53 -18.73 -6.06
C ALA A 12 18.26 -19.89 -5.09
N LEU A 13 17.01 -20.08 -4.64
CA LEU A 13 16.67 -21.23 -3.79
C LEU A 13 16.91 -22.57 -4.50
N ASP A 14 16.49 -22.69 -5.76
CA ASP A 14 16.69 -23.91 -6.56
C ASP A 14 18.19 -24.22 -6.74
N ALA A 15 19.05 -23.19 -6.76
CA ALA A 15 20.50 -23.30 -6.80
C ALA A 15 21.14 -23.58 -5.41
N GLY A 16 20.34 -23.73 -4.35
CA GLY A 16 20.81 -24.08 -3.00
C GLY A 16 21.15 -22.87 -2.10
N VAL A 17 20.81 -21.64 -2.51
CA VAL A 17 20.92 -20.47 -1.63
C VAL A 17 19.91 -20.63 -0.48
N PRO A 18 20.31 -20.44 0.79
CA PRO A 18 19.38 -20.50 1.91
C PRO A 18 18.25 -19.48 1.80
N LYS A 19 17.08 -19.84 2.33
CA LYS A 19 15.94 -18.91 2.46
C LYS A 19 16.37 -17.66 3.23
N LEU A 20 16.04 -16.48 2.69
CA LEU A 20 16.45 -15.20 3.28
C LEU A 20 15.73 -14.98 4.62
N ALA A 21 16.44 -14.49 5.62
CA ALA A 21 15.83 -14.10 6.89
C ALA A 21 14.90 -12.88 6.70
N VAL A 22 15.39 -11.86 6.01
CA VAL A 22 14.68 -10.59 5.80
C VAL A 22 14.93 -10.07 4.38
N ILE A 23 13.88 -9.62 3.70
CA ILE A 23 13.98 -8.73 2.54
C ILE A 23 13.63 -7.31 3.00
N HIS A 24 14.56 -6.36 2.86
CA HIS A 24 14.29 -4.94 3.09
C HIS A 24 14.07 -4.25 1.75
N PHE A 25 12.85 -3.78 1.51
CA PHE A 25 12.50 -2.95 0.37
C PHE A 25 12.77 -1.48 0.70
N ASP A 26 14.01 -1.05 0.49
CA ASP A 26 14.44 0.32 0.76
C ASP A 26 14.08 1.30 -0.38
N ASN A 27 12.80 1.30 -0.74
CA ASN A 27 12.22 2.12 -1.79
C ASN A 27 10.70 2.22 -1.59
N CYS A 28 10.09 3.17 -2.29
CA CYS A 28 8.68 3.50 -2.12
C CYS A 28 7.75 2.32 -2.48
N PHE A 29 6.59 2.26 -1.83
CA PHE A 29 5.42 1.47 -2.25
C PHE A 29 5.56 -0.06 -2.29
N ASN A 30 6.67 -0.65 -1.83
CA ASN A 30 6.89 -2.09 -1.92
C ASN A 30 6.34 -2.91 -0.73
N MET A 31 5.76 -2.25 0.28
CA MET A 31 4.80 -2.92 1.17
C MET A 31 3.44 -3.04 0.46
N SER A 32 3.46 -3.78 -0.65
CA SER A 32 2.36 -4.05 -1.57
C SER A 32 1.93 -5.51 -1.42
N ALA A 33 0.62 -5.80 -1.39
CA ALA A 33 0.11 -7.17 -1.34
C ALA A 33 0.66 -8.03 -2.48
N GLU A 34 0.75 -7.47 -3.68
CA GLU A 34 1.30 -8.09 -4.88
C GLU A 34 2.77 -8.49 -4.72
N VAL A 35 3.59 -7.56 -4.22
CA VAL A 35 5.03 -7.77 -4.01
C VAL A 35 5.27 -8.78 -2.89
N LEU A 36 4.59 -8.59 -1.76
CA LEU A 36 4.76 -9.41 -0.56
C LEU A 36 4.29 -10.85 -0.80
N HIS A 37 3.18 -11.07 -1.50
CA HIS A 37 2.75 -12.41 -1.91
C HIS A 37 3.81 -13.08 -2.81
N THR A 38 4.35 -12.33 -3.78
CA THR A 38 5.35 -12.85 -4.71
C THR A 38 6.64 -13.30 -4.02
N VAL A 39 7.11 -12.57 -3.01
CA VAL A 39 8.36 -12.91 -2.31
C VAL A 39 8.18 -13.85 -1.12
N ALA A 40 6.93 -14.08 -0.68
CA ALA A 40 6.63 -14.82 0.54
C ALA A 40 7.25 -16.23 0.64
N PRO A 41 7.33 -17.02 -0.44
CA PRO A 41 7.99 -18.33 -0.39
C PRO A 41 9.49 -18.24 -0.07
N TYR A 42 10.15 -17.12 -0.39
CA TYR A 42 11.61 -17.02 -0.49
C TYR A 42 12.28 -16.30 0.68
N ALA A 43 11.51 -15.70 1.60
CA ALA A 43 12.04 -15.08 2.82
C ALA A 43 11.14 -15.32 4.04
N GLU A 44 11.68 -15.14 5.25
CA GLU A 44 10.91 -15.26 6.50
C GLU A 44 10.12 -13.98 6.82
N TYR A 45 10.77 -12.83 6.68
CA TYR A 45 10.20 -11.51 6.91
C TYR A 45 10.45 -10.58 5.71
N ALA A 46 9.55 -9.61 5.55
CA ALA A 46 9.77 -8.44 4.73
C ALA A 46 9.57 -7.17 5.57
N THR A 47 10.30 -6.13 5.20
CA THR A 47 10.17 -4.79 5.77
C THR A 47 10.31 -3.75 4.68
N GLY A 48 9.63 -2.63 4.81
CA GLY A 48 9.65 -1.55 3.83
C GLY A 48 8.56 -0.53 4.10
N TYR A 49 8.16 0.17 3.05
CA TYR A 49 7.30 1.35 3.13
C TYR A 49 6.13 1.22 2.14
N PRO A 50 4.87 1.44 2.57
CA PRO A 50 3.71 1.38 1.70
C PRO A 50 3.46 2.70 0.97
N ASN A 51 4.12 3.81 1.39
CA ASN A 51 4.04 5.15 0.83
C ASN A 51 5.39 5.60 0.23
N TYR A 52 5.53 6.89 -0.09
CA TYR A 52 6.82 7.50 -0.41
C TYR A 52 7.84 7.29 0.72
N ASN A 53 8.91 6.56 0.44
CA ASN A 53 10.09 6.52 1.28
C ASN A 53 11.07 7.58 0.80
N PHE A 54 11.44 8.52 1.68
CA PHE A 54 12.50 9.47 1.40
C PHE A 54 13.82 8.72 1.37
N PHE A 55 14.37 8.49 0.17
CA PHE A 55 15.48 7.58 -0.02
C PHE A 55 16.74 8.02 0.75
N THR A 56 17.00 7.34 1.87
CA THR A 56 18.17 7.59 2.75
C THR A 56 19.41 6.81 2.30
N ALA A 57 19.33 6.04 1.21
CA ALA A 57 20.43 5.22 0.68
C ALA A 57 21.07 4.29 1.73
N GLY A 58 20.27 3.77 2.67
CA GLY A 58 20.75 2.87 3.72
C GLY A 58 21.61 3.54 4.80
N GLU A 59 21.52 4.86 4.98
CA GLU A 59 22.30 5.61 6.00
C GLU A 59 22.17 5.01 7.41
N GLY A 60 21.01 4.46 7.75
CA GLY A 60 20.77 3.80 9.05
C GLY A 60 21.40 2.41 9.22
N TYR A 61 21.87 1.75 8.15
CA TYR A 61 22.29 0.33 8.21
C TYR A 61 23.47 0.06 9.15
N PRO A 62 24.55 0.87 9.17
CA PRO A 62 25.67 0.63 10.09
C PRO A 62 25.24 0.64 11.56
N ALA A 63 24.33 1.55 11.93
CA ALA A 63 23.79 1.63 13.29
C ALA A 63 22.92 0.42 13.64
N VAL A 64 22.10 -0.06 12.70
CA VAL A 64 21.31 -1.29 12.85
C VAL A 64 22.21 -2.49 13.10
N PHE A 65 23.23 -2.72 12.27
CA PHE A 65 24.13 -3.87 12.45
C PHE A 65 24.95 -3.77 13.74
N THR A 66 25.40 -2.57 14.11
CA THR A 66 26.11 -2.35 15.38
C THR A 66 25.22 -2.69 16.57
N GLN A 67 23.97 -2.22 16.56
CA GLN A 67 22.99 -2.49 17.61
C GLN A 67 22.72 -4.00 17.75
N LEU A 68 22.51 -4.70 16.63
CA LEU A 68 22.22 -6.14 16.65
C LEU A 68 23.44 -6.96 17.06
N ALA A 69 24.65 -6.55 16.66
CA ALA A 69 25.89 -7.21 17.09
C ALA A 69 26.09 -7.12 18.61
N GLN A 70 25.74 -5.99 19.23
CA GLN A 70 25.81 -5.81 20.69
C GLN A 70 24.81 -6.69 21.45
N GLN A 71 23.72 -7.12 20.81
CA GLN A 71 22.74 -8.06 21.38
C GLN A 71 23.21 -9.52 21.31
N GLY A 72 24.30 -9.80 20.58
CA GLY A 72 24.88 -11.14 20.40
C GLY A 72 24.12 -11.98 19.36
N THR A 73 22.80 -12.12 19.50
CA THR A 73 21.94 -12.82 18.55
C THR A 73 20.68 -12.02 18.26
N ALA A 74 20.21 -12.04 17.01
CA ALA A 74 18.98 -11.40 16.59
C ALA A 74 18.13 -12.36 15.75
N THR A 75 16.83 -12.38 16.02
CA THR A 75 15.83 -13.08 15.21
C THR A 75 15.56 -12.31 13.91
N SER A 76 15.01 -13.00 12.89
CA SER A 76 14.56 -12.35 11.64
C SER A 76 13.56 -11.22 11.88
N LYS A 77 12.69 -11.38 12.90
CA LYS A 77 11.73 -10.36 13.32
C LYS A 77 12.43 -9.11 13.86
N GLU A 78 13.42 -9.28 14.72
CA GLU A 78 14.19 -8.17 15.29
C GLU A 78 14.99 -7.45 14.20
N LEU A 79 15.63 -8.19 13.30
CA LEU A 79 16.34 -7.63 12.15
C LEU A 79 15.41 -6.80 11.25
N ALA A 80 14.24 -7.34 10.88
CA ALA A 80 13.26 -6.63 10.06
C ALA A 80 12.78 -5.33 10.72
N ARG A 81 12.43 -5.38 12.01
CA ARG A 81 12.02 -4.19 12.77
C ARG A 81 13.15 -3.19 12.94
N ALA A 82 14.39 -3.65 13.11
CA ALA A 82 15.55 -2.79 13.25
C ALA A 82 15.81 -2.00 11.95
N PHE A 83 15.65 -2.60 10.77
CA PHE A 83 15.73 -1.86 9.50
C PHE A 83 14.69 -0.74 9.41
N ALA A 84 13.41 -1.05 9.66
CA ALA A 84 12.35 -0.04 9.64
C ALA A 84 12.63 1.12 10.62
N LYS A 85 12.96 0.78 11.88
CA LYS A 85 13.28 1.74 12.94
C LYS A 85 14.60 2.50 12.69
N GLY A 86 15.54 1.90 11.97
CA GLY A 86 16.77 2.56 11.54
C GLY A 86 16.48 3.71 10.58
N ASN A 87 15.62 3.47 9.58
CA ASN A 87 15.20 4.51 8.65
C ASN A 87 14.35 5.60 9.32
N GLU A 88 13.40 5.21 10.18
CA GLU A 88 12.59 6.14 10.98
C GLU A 88 13.48 7.17 11.68
N LYS A 89 14.50 6.71 12.41
CA LYS A 89 15.40 7.60 13.16
C LYS A 89 16.12 8.62 12.28
N ILE A 90 16.54 8.25 11.07
CA ILE A 90 17.21 9.18 10.14
C ILE A 90 16.22 10.26 9.70
N LEU A 91 14.99 9.86 9.36
CA LEU A 91 13.95 10.76 8.89
C LEU A 91 13.41 11.66 10.01
N GLU A 92 13.17 11.12 11.21
CA GLU A 92 12.76 11.86 12.41
C GLU A 92 13.84 12.87 12.85
N ALA A 93 15.11 12.46 12.86
CA ALA A 93 16.21 13.38 13.20
C ALA A 93 16.29 14.55 12.22
N LYS A 94 15.84 14.36 10.98
CA LYS A 94 15.79 15.41 9.97
C LYS A 94 14.54 16.28 10.09
N GLY A 95 13.39 15.67 10.40
CA GLY A 95 12.07 16.31 10.35
C GLY A 95 11.62 16.65 8.93
N ASN A 96 10.33 16.89 8.75
CA ASN A 96 9.66 17.12 7.47
C ASN A 96 9.82 15.97 6.46
N HIS A 97 9.95 14.73 6.93
CA HIS A 97 10.07 13.53 6.09
C HIS A 97 9.05 12.44 6.53
N PRO A 98 7.74 12.75 6.49
CA PRO A 98 6.70 11.88 7.00
C PRO A 98 6.65 10.53 6.28
N THR A 99 6.65 9.44 7.04
CA THR A 99 6.70 8.10 6.46
C THR A 99 6.01 7.05 7.34
N LEU A 100 5.70 5.90 6.75
CA LEU A 100 5.13 4.74 7.40
C LEU A 100 6.06 3.54 7.13
N GLY A 101 6.57 2.93 8.20
CA GLY A 101 7.35 1.69 8.10
C GLY A 101 6.57 0.48 8.58
N CYS A 102 6.64 -0.59 7.81
CA CYS A 102 5.92 -1.83 8.09
C CYS A 102 6.85 -3.04 8.06
N THR A 103 6.49 -4.06 8.83
CA THR A 103 7.15 -5.38 8.84
C THR A 103 6.10 -6.48 8.82
N VAL A 104 6.31 -7.50 7.99
CA VAL A 104 5.40 -8.65 7.93
C VAL A 104 6.19 -9.95 7.97
N ARG A 105 5.69 -10.91 8.74
CA ARG A 105 6.13 -12.30 8.64
C ARG A 105 5.53 -12.87 7.36
N LEU A 106 6.35 -13.21 6.39
CA LEU A 106 5.90 -13.55 5.04
C LEU A 106 5.02 -14.81 4.99
N ALA A 107 5.15 -15.72 5.95
CA ALA A 107 4.22 -16.84 6.11
C ALA A 107 2.75 -16.42 6.32
N ARG A 108 2.49 -15.18 6.79
CA ARG A 108 1.13 -14.63 6.92
C ARG A 108 0.49 -14.26 5.58
N MET A 109 1.29 -14.10 4.52
CA MET A 109 0.76 -13.66 3.23
C MET A 109 -0.25 -14.65 2.65
N LYS A 110 -0.14 -15.95 2.96
CA LYS A 110 -1.15 -16.93 2.56
C LYS A 110 -2.54 -16.56 3.11
N ASP A 111 -2.65 -16.39 4.43
CA ASP A 111 -3.93 -16.04 5.08
C ASP A 111 -4.40 -14.63 4.65
N ILE A 112 -3.50 -13.65 4.53
CA ILE A 112 -3.86 -12.31 4.05
C ILE A 112 -4.43 -12.36 2.63
N THR A 113 -3.82 -13.15 1.74
CA THR A 113 -4.31 -13.34 0.37
C THR A 113 -5.66 -14.05 0.35
N GLU A 114 -5.87 -15.07 1.17
CA GLU A 114 -7.18 -15.74 1.32
C GLU A 114 -8.26 -14.76 1.82
N ARG A 115 -7.95 -13.90 2.81
CA ARG A 115 -8.93 -12.89 3.31
C ARG A 115 -9.21 -11.77 2.32
N LEU A 116 -8.23 -11.43 1.49
CA LEU A 116 -8.42 -10.47 0.42
C LEU A 116 -9.30 -11.06 -0.68
N ASP A 117 -9.10 -12.34 -1.03
CA ASP A 117 -9.93 -13.08 -1.97
C ASP A 117 -11.38 -13.16 -1.48
N ASP A 118 -11.59 -13.59 -0.23
CA ASP A 118 -12.91 -13.61 0.43
C ASP A 118 -13.60 -12.23 0.39
N LEU A 119 -12.84 -11.13 0.49
CA LEU A 119 -13.36 -9.77 0.38
C LEU A 119 -13.70 -9.41 -1.07
N ALA A 120 -12.85 -9.78 -2.03
CA ALA A 120 -13.11 -9.55 -3.45
C ALA A 120 -14.40 -10.27 -3.90
N ASP A 121 -14.59 -11.53 -3.50
CA ASP A 121 -15.82 -12.30 -3.71
C ASP A 121 -17.05 -11.58 -3.15
N ALA A 122 -16.97 -11.13 -1.90
CA ALA A 122 -18.08 -10.44 -1.25
C ALA A 122 -18.44 -9.11 -1.95
N LEU A 123 -17.44 -8.37 -2.43
CA LEU A 123 -17.64 -7.14 -3.20
C LEU A 123 -18.21 -7.43 -4.60
N LEU A 124 -17.74 -8.49 -5.25
CA LEU A 124 -18.28 -8.98 -6.53
C LEU A 124 -19.76 -9.36 -6.40
N ASP A 125 -20.09 -10.14 -5.39
CA ASP A 125 -21.47 -10.52 -5.10
C ASP A 125 -22.34 -9.29 -4.84
N ALA A 126 -21.83 -8.30 -4.08
CA ALA A 126 -22.55 -7.06 -3.83
C ALA A 126 -22.80 -6.27 -5.13
N LEU A 127 -21.84 -6.24 -6.05
CA LEU A 127 -21.97 -5.55 -7.34
C LEU A 127 -22.86 -6.30 -8.34
N ARG A 128 -22.89 -7.63 -8.30
CA ARG A 128 -23.65 -8.49 -9.24
C ARG A 128 -25.07 -8.80 -8.77
N SER A 129 -25.36 -8.67 -7.48
CA SER A 129 -26.69 -8.98 -6.93
C SER A 129 -27.80 -8.06 -7.47
N PRO A 130 -27.61 -6.72 -7.54
CA PRO A 130 -28.62 -5.85 -8.14
C PRO A 130 -28.58 -5.92 -9.69
N PRO A 131 -29.71 -5.68 -10.38
CA PRO A 131 -29.72 -5.65 -11.84
C PRO A 131 -28.75 -4.60 -12.41
N PRO A 132 -28.11 -4.86 -13.56
CA PRO A 132 -27.32 -3.85 -14.27
C PRO A 132 -28.13 -2.56 -14.52
N HIS A 133 -27.48 -1.42 -14.45
CA HIS A 133 -28.03 -0.07 -14.60
C HIS A 133 -29.14 0.30 -13.59
N SER A 134 -29.29 -0.47 -12.51
CA SER A 134 -30.25 -0.16 -11.44
C SER A 134 -29.69 0.86 -10.44
N GLN A 135 -30.60 1.61 -9.81
CA GLN A 135 -30.24 2.51 -8.70
C GLN A 135 -29.59 1.76 -7.53
N ALA A 136 -30.00 0.51 -7.27
CA ALA A 136 -29.42 -0.32 -6.24
C ALA A 136 -27.94 -0.65 -6.53
N ARG A 137 -27.60 -0.98 -7.78
CA ARG A 137 -26.21 -1.19 -8.19
C ARG A 137 -25.38 0.09 -8.06
N ALA A 138 -25.92 1.22 -8.52
CA ALA A 138 -25.27 2.52 -8.41
C ALA A 138 -24.97 2.90 -6.94
N ALA A 139 -25.88 2.57 -6.02
CA ALA A 139 -25.66 2.77 -4.59
C ALA A 139 -24.48 1.92 -4.06
N VAL A 140 -24.39 0.65 -4.44
CA VAL A 140 -23.25 -0.22 -4.05
C VAL A 140 -21.93 0.35 -4.56
N VAL A 141 -21.87 0.73 -5.84
CA VAL A 141 -20.67 1.37 -6.43
C VAL A 141 -20.29 2.64 -5.67
N GLN A 142 -21.28 3.46 -5.29
CA GLN A 142 -21.06 4.68 -4.54
C GLN A 142 -20.50 4.40 -3.13
N GLU A 143 -21.02 3.41 -2.41
CA GLU A 143 -20.50 3.04 -1.08
C GLU A 143 -19.06 2.49 -1.16
N ILE A 144 -18.77 1.66 -2.17
CA ILE A 144 -17.40 1.18 -2.44
C ILE A 144 -16.48 2.37 -2.75
N GLY A 145 -16.92 3.30 -3.61
CA GLY A 145 -16.16 4.51 -3.94
C GLY A 145 -15.86 5.37 -2.71
N LYS A 146 -16.82 5.57 -1.81
CA LYS A 146 -16.61 6.28 -0.54
C LYS A 146 -15.60 5.56 0.36
N ALA A 147 -15.65 4.24 0.42
CA ALA A 147 -14.71 3.45 1.20
C ALA A 147 -13.28 3.57 0.65
N ILE A 148 -13.13 3.52 -0.67
CA ILE A 148 -11.86 3.73 -1.36
C ILE A 148 -11.29 5.12 -1.04
N VAL A 149 -12.10 6.18 -1.17
CA VAL A 149 -11.70 7.56 -0.86
C VAL A 149 -11.13 7.69 0.56
N GLN A 150 -11.75 7.04 1.54
CA GLN A 150 -11.30 7.09 2.94
C GLN A 150 -10.01 6.31 3.20
N ALA A 151 -9.72 5.32 2.36
CA ALA A 151 -8.58 4.42 2.49
C ALA A 151 -7.34 4.85 1.69
N GLN A 152 -7.47 5.90 0.89
CA GLN A 152 -6.41 6.45 0.06
C GLN A 152 -5.53 7.38 0.88
N GLN A 153 -4.28 6.95 1.12
CA GLN A 153 -3.38 7.61 2.06
C GLN A 153 -1.90 7.48 1.69
N PHE A 154 -1.52 6.89 0.55
CA PHE A 154 -0.13 6.51 0.30
C PHE A 154 0.54 7.22 -0.87
N ASP A 155 -0.20 7.48 -1.95
CA ASP A 155 0.31 8.19 -3.13
C ASP A 155 -0.22 9.63 -3.21
N THR A 156 0.47 10.45 -3.98
CA THR A 156 0.15 11.86 -4.21
C THR A 156 0.41 12.22 -5.66
N GLU A 157 -0.43 13.09 -6.25
CA GLU A 157 -0.08 13.77 -7.50
C GLU A 157 0.88 14.97 -7.25
N ALA A 158 1.14 15.79 -8.27
CA ALA A 158 2.08 16.93 -8.24
C ALA A 158 1.83 17.98 -7.13
N GLY A 159 0.73 17.88 -6.39
CA GLY A 159 0.41 18.73 -5.24
C GLY A 159 0.82 18.15 -3.88
N PHE A 160 1.43 16.96 -3.81
CA PHE A 160 1.86 16.29 -2.57
C PHE A 160 0.77 16.12 -1.50
N ARG A 161 -0.51 16.18 -1.87
CA ARG A 161 -1.62 15.87 -0.96
C ARG A 161 -1.89 14.38 -1.01
N LEU A 162 -1.97 13.73 0.15
CA LEU A 162 -2.46 12.35 0.28
C LEU A 162 -3.99 12.37 0.18
N GLU A 163 -4.47 12.65 -1.03
CA GLU A 163 -5.89 12.72 -1.33
C GLU A 163 -6.16 12.09 -2.69
N THR A 164 -7.44 11.87 -2.97
CA THR A 164 -7.86 11.18 -4.18
C THR A 164 -7.54 11.95 -5.46
N PRO A 165 -7.24 11.26 -6.58
CA PRO A 165 -7.17 9.81 -6.72
C PRO A 165 -5.78 9.26 -6.35
N ASP A 166 -5.75 8.31 -5.42
CA ASP A 166 -4.57 7.51 -5.10
C ASP A 166 -4.79 6.06 -5.58
N GLN A 167 -3.93 5.59 -6.47
CA GLN A 167 -4.04 4.26 -7.07
C GLN A 167 -3.49 3.14 -6.17
N LEU A 168 -2.98 3.48 -5.00
CA LEU A 168 -2.45 2.58 -3.98
C LEU A 168 -3.32 2.70 -2.73
N THR A 169 -4.21 1.75 -2.53
CA THR A 169 -5.15 1.78 -1.41
C THR A 169 -4.57 1.02 -0.21
N ASP A 170 -4.61 1.60 1.00
CA ASP A 170 -4.27 0.85 2.21
C ASP A 170 -5.35 -0.20 2.50
N LEU A 171 -4.96 -1.48 2.54
CA LEU A 171 -5.92 -2.58 2.71
C LEU A 171 -6.66 -2.54 4.04
N ALA A 172 -5.99 -2.14 5.12
CA ALA A 172 -6.60 -2.13 6.43
C ALA A 172 -7.57 -0.94 6.61
N SER A 173 -7.23 0.21 6.03
CA SER A 173 -8.10 1.39 5.98
C SER A 173 -9.29 1.14 5.07
N PHE A 174 -9.12 0.42 3.96
CA PHE A 174 -10.22 0.02 3.09
C PHE A 174 -11.17 -0.92 3.79
N ALA A 175 -10.63 -1.95 4.46
CA ALA A 175 -11.43 -2.85 5.28
C ALA A 175 -12.18 -2.11 6.40
N ASP A 176 -11.52 -1.16 7.09
CA ASP A 176 -12.18 -0.35 8.11
C ASP A 176 -13.28 0.56 7.55
N ALA A 177 -13.01 1.21 6.41
CA ALA A 177 -13.97 2.06 5.73
C ALA A 177 -15.20 1.26 5.30
N LEU A 178 -15.03 0.06 4.71
CA LEU A 178 -16.14 -0.82 4.33
C LEU A 178 -17.03 -1.20 5.53
N LEU A 179 -16.45 -1.37 6.73
CA LEU A 179 -17.22 -1.62 7.96
C LEU A 179 -18.05 -0.41 8.40
N ALA A 180 -17.64 0.81 8.03
CA ALA A 180 -18.32 2.06 8.37
C ALA A 180 -19.44 2.44 7.38
N HIS A 181 -19.46 1.86 6.17
CA HIS A 181 -20.46 2.14 5.12
C HIS A 181 -21.63 1.15 5.10
N ASP A 182 -22.73 1.53 4.46
CA ASP A 182 -23.98 0.75 4.50
C ASP A 182 -24.00 -0.40 3.49
N PHE A 183 -23.51 -1.56 3.93
CA PHE A 183 -23.63 -2.83 3.22
C PHE A 183 -24.64 -3.78 3.90
N ARG A 184 -25.70 -3.27 4.57
CA ARG A 184 -26.68 -4.13 5.28
C ARG A 184 -27.34 -5.19 4.39
N ALA A 185 -27.56 -4.89 3.11
CA ALA A 185 -28.07 -5.84 2.13
C ALA A 185 -27.02 -6.89 1.68
N HIS A 186 -25.75 -6.69 2.03
CA HIS A 186 -24.59 -7.48 1.60
C HIS A 186 -23.68 -7.77 2.80
N SER A 187 -24.21 -8.41 3.85
CA SER A 187 -23.49 -8.67 5.11
C SER A 187 -22.18 -9.45 4.95
N GLY A 188 -21.98 -10.12 3.81
CA GLY A 188 -20.70 -10.74 3.45
C GLY A 188 -19.55 -9.74 3.42
N VAL A 189 -19.78 -8.52 2.92
CA VAL A 189 -18.76 -7.46 2.82
C VAL A 189 -18.22 -7.10 4.21
N HIS A 190 -19.09 -6.85 5.19
CA HIS A 190 -18.66 -6.52 6.55
C HIS A 190 -17.89 -7.65 7.22
N ARG A 191 -18.34 -8.90 7.06
CA ARG A 191 -17.64 -10.05 7.62
C ARG A 191 -16.23 -10.20 7.03
N CYS A 192 -16.10 -10.18 5.71
CA CYS A 192 -14.82 -10.36 5.03
C CYS A 192 -13.87 -9.17 5.28
N ALA A 193 -14.40 -7.94 5.30
CA ALA A 193 -13.64 -6.74 5.67
C ALA A 193 -13.09 -6.86 7.09
N LYS A 194 -13.91 -7.30 8.06
CA LYS A 194 -13.43 -7.53 9.42
C LYS A 194 -12.30 -8.55 9.48
N THR A 195 -12.44 -9.69 8.81
CA THR A 195 -11.41 -10.74 8.85
C THR A 195 -10.12 -10.31 8.17
N LEU A 196 -10.20 -9.55 7.07
CA LEU A 196 -9.02 -8.95 6.44
C LEU A 196 -8.34 -7.95 7.37
N LYS A 197 -9.11 -7.04 8.00
CA LYS A 197 -8.57 -6.07 8.96
C LYS A 197 -7.83 -6.76 10.12
N ASP A 198 -8.44 -7.80 10.69
CA ASP A 198 -7.83 -8.58 11.78
C ASP A 198 -6.54 -9.28 11.30
N ALA A 199 -6.51 -9.80 10.07
CA ALA A 199 -5.33 -10.42 9.48
C ALA A 199 -4.16 -9.45 9.20
N LEU A 200 -4.42 -8.14 9.14
CA LEU A 200 -3.42 -7.09 8.90
C LEU A 200 -2.82 -6.50 10.19
N VAL A 201 -3.35 -6.84 11.36
CA VAL A 201 -2.89 -6.32 12.65
C VAL A 201 -1.39 -6.57 12.87
N GLY A 202 -0.70 -5.56 13.41
CA GLY A 202 0.70 -5.63 13.81
C GLY A 202 1.71 -5.59 12.66
N ILE A 203 1.27 -5.23 11.45
CA ILE A 203 2.16 -5.02 10.30
C ILE A 203 2.86 -3.66 10.40
N LYS A 204 2.15 -2.59 10.76
CA LYS A 204 2.75 -1.29 11.05
C LYS A 204 3.75 -1.37 12.19
N VAL A 205 4.91 -0.76 11.98
CA VAL A 205 5.96 -0.58 12.99
C VAL A 205 5.95 0.83 13.55
N TYR A 206 5.73 1.82 12.67
CA TYR A 206 5.62 3.23 13.01
C TYR A 206 4.91 3.99 11.91
N GLY A 207 4.41 5.19 12.20
CA GLY A 207 3.98 6.14 11.19
C GLY A 207 4.08 7.57 11.73
N SER A 208 4.64 8.47 10.93
CA SER A 208 4.76 9.88 11.31
C SER A 208 3.39 10.50 11.59
N PRO A 209 3.18 11.15 12.74
CA PRO A 209 1.97 11.92 12.99
C PRO A 209 2.03 13.25 12.23
N GLU A 210 0.87 13.73 11.76
CA GLU A 210 0.64 15.04 11.10
C GLU A 210 1.90 15.90 10.88
N GLU A 211 2.65 15.57 9.83
CA GLU A 211 3.95 16.18 9.53
C GLU A 211 3.96 16.68 8.09
N GLN A 212 4.51 17.87 7.88
CA GLN A 212 4.59 18.47 6.55
C GLN A 212 5.79 17.91 5.78
N PRO A 213 5.60 17.30 4.60
CA PRO A 213 6.73 16.85 3.79
C PRO A 213 7.54 18.06 3.31
N TRP A 214 8.86 17.96 3.30
CA TRP A 214 9.76 19.10 3.00
C TRP A 214 9.52 19.67 1.60
N VAL A 215 9.07 18.84 0.65
CA VAL A 215 8.69 19.26 -0.71
C VAL A 215 7.49 20.21 -0.73
N ALA A 216 6.69 20.22 0.33
CA ALA A 216 5.56 21.13 0.54
C ALA A 216 5.79 22.05 1.75
N ALA A 217 7.05 22.27 2.16
CA ALA A 217 7.38 23.12 3.29
C ALA A 217 6.84 24.55 3.11
N GLY A 218 6.21 25.10 4.16
CA GLY A 218 5.60 26.43 4.14
C GLY A 218 4.21 26.48 3.50
N THR A 219 3.63 25.33 3.14
CA THR A 219 2.21 25.22 2.73
C THR A 219 1.32 24.79 3.91
N ASN A 220 0.06 24.45 3.66
CA ASN A 220 -0.82 23.80 4.63
C ASN A 220 -0.96 22.28 4.41
N ILE A 221 -0.08 21.69 3.61
CA ILE A 221 -0.11 20.26 3.32
C ILE A 221 0.61 19.51 4.45
N THR A 222 -0.08 18.53 5.02
CA THR A 222 0.44 17.62 6.04
C THR A 222 0.10 16.18 5.66
N TRP A 223 0.97 15.25 6.04
CA TRP A 223 0.75 13.81 5.93
C TRP A 223 0.58 13.25 7.33
N ASP A 224 -0.47 12.46 7.55
CA ASP A 224 -0.74 11.84 8.83
C ASP A 224 -0.80 10.32 8.69
N PHE A 225 0.22 9.65 9.21
CA PHE A 225 0.30 8.20 9.30
C PHE A 225 0.12 7.72 10.73
N SER A 226 -0.49 8.51 11.63
CA SER A 226 -0.68 8.15 13.03
C SER A 226 -1.67 6.99 13.21
N ALA A 227 -2.63 6.81 12.30
CA ALA A 227 -3.66 5.78 12.39
C ALA A 227 -3.10 4.37 12.64
N ASP A 228 -3.55 3.72 13.71
CA ASP A 228 -3.04 2.39 14.12
C ASP A 228 -3.30 1.29 13.09
N ALA A 229 -4.34 1.46 12.27
CA ALA A 229 -4.81 0.45 11.35
C ALA A 229 -3.92 0.28 10.10
N LEU A 230 -3.05 1.22 9.73
CA LEU A 230 -2.30 1.16 8.46
C LEU A 230 -1.45 -0.12 8.35
N ALA A 231 -1.31 -0.67 7.13
CA ALA A 231 -0.62 -1.94 6.97
C ALA A 231 0.18 -2.08 5.67
N MET A 232 -0.50 -2.18 4.53
CA MET A 232 0.11 -2.42 3.23
C MET A 232 -0.81 -1.93 2.12
N ASN A 233 -0.21 -1.56 0.99
CA ASN A 233 -0.96 -1.09 -0.16
C ASN A 233 -1.39 -2.25 -1.08
N ILE A 234 -2.41 -1.98 -1.89
CA ILE A 234 -2.78 -2.77 -3.06
C ILE A 234 -3.01 -1.82 -4.24
N PHE A 235 -2.69 -2.27 -5.45
CA PHE A 235 -3.01 -1.51 -6.65
C PHE A 235 -4.51 -1.56 -6.93
N LEU A 236 -5.11 -0.37 -7.05
CA LEU A 236 -6.51 -0.17 -7.40
C LEU A 236 -6.56 0.86 -8.54
N PRO A 237 -6.63 0.42 -9.80
CA PRO A 237 -6.63 1.34 -10.94
C PRO A 237 -7.96 2.12 -11.02
N ASP A 238 -7.86 3.38 -11.46
CA ASP A 238 -8.99 4.32 -11.64
C ASP A 238 -10.03 4.29 -10.50
N PRO A 239 -9.60 4.47 -9.24
CA PRO A 239 -10.42 4.21 -8.05
C PRO A 239 -11.69 5.08 -7.92
N LEU A 240 -11.78 6.15 -8.72
CA LEU A 240 -12.91 7.08 -8.75
C LEU A 240 -13.73 7.00 -10.05
N LEU A 241 -13.51 5.99 -10.88
CA LEU A 241 -14.19 5.80 -12.17
C LEU A 241 -14.06 7.03 -13.09
N ARG A 242 -12.88 7.68 -13.11
CA ARG A 242 -12.62 8.91 -13.87
C ARG A 242 -12.17 8.63 -15.31
N GLY A 243 -12.04 7.36 -15.70
CA GLY A 243 -11.47 6.96 -16.99
C GLY A 243 -9.98 7.22 -17.09
N LEU A 244 -9.26 7.39 -15.97
CA LEU A 244 -7.83 7.70 -15.93
C LEU A 244 -7.03 6.58 -15.28
N TRP A 245 -6.52 5.69 -16.12
CA TRP A 245 -5.89 4.45 -15.74
C TRP A 245 -4.38 4.59 -15.71
N ASP A 246 -3.71 3.96 -14.75
CA ASP A 246 -2.26 3.93 -14.74
C ASP A 246 -1.70 3.11 -15.90
N TRP A 247 -0.45 3.38 -16.28
CA TRP A 247 0.29 2.54 -17.22
C TRP A 247 0.42 1.09 -16.76
N ARG A 248 0.37 0.81 -15.44
CA ARG A 248 0.33 -0.55 -14.85
C ARG A 248 -0.96 -1.30 -15.17
N SER A 249 -2.05 -0.60 -15.43
CA SER A 249 -3.38 -1.22 -15.48
C SER A 249 -3.56 -2.28 -16.56
N PRO A 250 -3.08 -2.08 -17.82
CA PRO A 250 -3.10 -3.15 -18.81
C PRO A 250 -2.38 -4.42 -18.35
N TYR A 251 -1.33 -4.31 -17.54
CA TYR A 251 -0.61 -5.47 -17.01
C TYR A 251 -1.32 -6.15 -15.84
N TYR A 252 -2.22 -5.42 -15.17
CA TYR A 252 -2.99 -5.89 -14.03
C TYR A 252 -4.31 -6.54 -14.46
N LEU A 253 -4.90 -6.07 -15.56
CA LEU A 253 -6.20 -6.50 -16.06
C LEU A 253 -6.15 -7.50 -17.21
N ASP A 254 -5.05 -7.59 -17.95
CA ASP A 254 -4.92 -8.54 -19.07
C ASP A 254 -4.59 -9.95 -18.56
N ILE A 255 -5.55 -10.57 -17.85
CA ILE A 255 -5.44 -11.95 -17.35
C ILE A 255 -5.60 -13.01 -18.46
N ASN A 256 -6.09 -12.61 -19.63
CA ASN A 256 -6.31 -13.46 -20.81
C ASN A 256 -5.71 -12.80 -22.08
N PRO A 257 -4.37 -12.81 -22.22
CA PRO A 257 -3.71 -12.11 -23.32
C PRO A 257 -4.12 -12.68 -24.67
N ASP A 258 -4.53 -11.80 -25.59
CA ASP A 258 -4.80 -12.14 -26.99
C ASP A 258 -3.58 -12.87 -27.58
N PRO A 259 -3.72 -14.15 -27.98
CA PRO A 259 -2.59 -14.95 -28.45
C PRO A 259 -2.00 -14.40 -29.76
N ASN A 260 -2.70 -13.50 -30.45
CA ASN A 260 -2.25 -12.90 -31.71
C ASN A 260 -1.49 -11.58 -31.51
N LYS A 261 -1.38 -11.07 -30.27
CA LYS A 261 -0.63 -9.86 -29.96
C LYS A 261 0.70 -10.21 -29.28
N PRO A 262 1.78 -9.44 -29.54
CA PRO A 262 3.01 -9.57 -28.76
C PRO A 262 2.69 -9.42 -27.27
N ARG A 263 3.09 -10.40 -26.46
CA ARG A 263 2.88 -10.35 -25.00
C ARG A 263 3.53 -9.09 -24.45
N VAL A 264 2.74 -8.21 -23.85
CA VAL A 264 3.21 -6.92 -23.32
C VAL A 264 4.06 -7.11 -22.05
N GLN A 265 3.80 -8.19 -21.30
CA GLN A 265 4.78 -8.87 -20.44
C GLN A 265 4.57 -10.38 -20.52
N PRO A 266 5.63 -11.19 -20.48
CA PRO A 266 5.51 -12.63 -20.62
C PRO A 266 4.83 -13.32 -19.42
N HIS A 267 4.70 -12.65 -18.25
CA HIS A 267 4.27 -13.30 -17.03
C HIS A 267 3.47 -12.40 -16.07
N ILE A 268 2.22 -12.76 -15.85
CA ILE A 268 1.34 -12.25 -14.80
C ILE A 268 1.77 -12.85 -13.46
N ILE A 269 1.80 -12.04 -12.39
CA ILE A 269 2.14 -12.52 -11.03
C ILE A 269 1.04 -13.45 -10.49
N ASP A 270 1.39 -14.38 -9.61
CA ASP A 270 0.41 -15.38 -9.16
C ASP A 270 -0.69 -14.78 -8.28
N PHE A 271 -0.41 -13.69 -7.56
CA PHE A 271 -1.38 -12.98 -6.73
C PHE A 271 -2.68 -12.66 -7.48
N VAL A 272 -2.59 -12.12 -8.71
CA VAL A 272 -3.78 -11.75 -9.50
C VAL A 272 -4.48 -12.95 -10.14
N LYS A 273 -3.90 -14.15 -10.07
CA LYS A 273 -4.49 -15.40 -10.61
C LYS A 273 -5.21 -16.22 -9.54
N VAL A 274 -4.84 -16.01 -8.27
CA VAL A 274 -5.34 -16.75 -7.11
C VAL A 274 -6.28 -15.91 -6.26
N THR A 275 -6.65 -14.72 -6.75
CA THR A 275 -7.60 -13.84 -6.11
C THR A 275 -8.59 -13.28 -7.13
N ASP A 276 -9.82 -13.07 -6.70
CA ASP A 276 -10.89 -12.46 -7.50
C ASP A 276 -10.80 -10.91 -7.51
N TRP A 277 -9.66 -10.35 -7.06
CA TRP A 277 -9.43 -8.91 -7.03
C TRP A 277 -9.53 -8.25 -8.41
N VAL A 278 -9.03 -8.90 -9.45
CA VAL A 278 -9.13 -8.40 -10.84
C VAL A 278 -10.57 -8.42 -11.32
N ASP A 279 -11.30 -9.50 -11.02
CA ASP A 279 -12.71 -9.62 -11.39
C ASP A 279 -13.55 -8.55 -10.67
N PHE A 280 -13.27 -8.29 -9.38
CA PHE A 280 -13.85 -7.18 -8.64
C PHE A 280 -13.60 -5.85 -9.35
N ILE A 281 -12.36 -5.55 -9.75
CA ILE A 281 -12.03 -4.30 -10.45
C ILE A 281 -12.81 -4.19 -11.77
N ILE A 282 -12.85 -5.26 -12.56
CA ILE A 282 -13.58 -5.27 -13.84
C ILE A 282 -15.06 -5.00 -13.61
N GLU A 283 -15.68 -5.67 -12.63
CA GLU A 283 -17.09 -5.48 -12.32
C GLU A 283 -17.36 -4.07 -11.74
N TYR A 284 -16.48 -3.54 -10.90
CA TYR A 284 -16.60 -2.18 -10.36
C TYR A 284 -16.68 -1.13 -11.48
N HIS A 285 -15.90 -1.32 -12.55
CA HIS A 285 -15.85 -0.41 -13.70
C HIS A 285 -16.87 -0.72 -14.80
N ARG A 286 -17.64 -1.81 -14.70
CA ARG A 286 -18.48 -2.35 -15.78
C ARG A 286 -19.43 -1.34 -16.43
N GLU A 287 -19.94 -0.39 -15.66
CA GLU A 287 -20.93 0.60 -16.11
C GLU A 287 -20.35 2.01 -16.29
N SER A 288 -19.03 2.17 -16.14
CA SER A 288 -18.37 3.46 -16.33
C SER A 288 -18.60 3.97 -17.76
N GLN A 289 -19.07 5.21 -17.86
CA GLN A 289 -19.31 5.90 -19.12
C GLN A 289 -18.07 6.69 -19.58
N GLU A 290 -17.05 6.79 -18.72
CA GLU A 290 -15.84 7.55 -19.02
C GLU A 290 -14.93 6.75 -19.96
N PRO A 291 -14.43 7.37 -21.06
CA PRO A 291 -13.50 6.71 -21.95
C PRO A 291 -12.20 6.40 -21.21
N VAL A 292 -11.79 5.12 -21.23
CA VAL A 292 -10.52 4.67 -20.66
C VAL A 292 -9.36 5.36 -21.38
N ARG A 293 -8.57 6.12 -20.62
CA ARG A 293 -7.32 6.74 -21.05
C ARG A 293 -6.24 6.35 -20.07
N LEU A 294 -5.02 6.17 -20.59
CA LEU A 294 -3.87 6.05 -19.72
C LEU A 294 -3.45 7.44 -19.20
N LEU A 295 -3.03 7.50 -17.95
CA LEU A 295 -2.35 8.66 -17.40
C LEU A 295 -1.18 9.01 -18.33
N PRO A 296 -0.99 10.29 -18.65
CA PRO A 296 0.12 10.70 -19.49
C PRO A 296 1.43 10.25 -18.84
N ALA A 297 2.39 9.82 -19.66
CA ALA A 297 3.72 9.53 -19.17
C ALA A 297 4.27 10.79 -18.49
N ARG A 298 4.52 10.70 -17.18
CA ARG A 298 5.10 11.76 -16.37
C ARG A 298 6.40 11.24 -15.78
N ILE A 299 7.44 12.09 -15.76
CA ILE A 299 8.61 11.83 -14.93
C ILE A 299 8.11 11.94 -13.49
N PRO A 300 8.18 10.87 -12.67
CA PRO A 300 7.64 10.95 -11.33
C PRO A 300 8.42 11.98 -10.53
N GLN A 301 7.69 12.85 -9.83
CA GLN A 301 8.28 13.77 -8.87
C GLN A 301 8.45 13.03 -7.54
N PHE A 302 9.59 12.37 -7.38
CA PHE A 302 9.89 11.70 -6.13
C PHE A 302 10.33 12.72 -5.09
N PRO A 303 9.78 12.69 -3.86
CA PRO A 303 10.34 13.43 -2.75
C PRO A 303 11.69 12.80 -2.38
N VAL A 304 12.76 13.29 -3.00
CA VAL A 304 14.13 12.86 -2.68
C VAL A 304 14.45 13.26 -1.25
N PHE A 305 15.21 12.45 -0.52
CA PHE A 305 15.72 12.87 0.78
C PHE A 305 16.56 14.14 0.63
N ASN A 306 16.22 15.21 1.36
CA ASN A 306 16.95 16.47 1.27
C ASN A 306 17.85 16.65 2.50
N ALA A 307 19.07 16.11 2.41
CA ALA A 307 20.07 16.21 3.46
C ALA A 307 20.42 17.65 3.87
N SER A 308 20.24 18.64 2.97
CA SER A 308 20.53 20.05 3.23
C SER A 308 19.33 20.86 3.73
N PHE A 309 18.13 20.26 3.82
CA PHE A 309 16.94 20.96 4.32
C PHE A 309 17.14 21.44 5.76
N ASP A 310 16.70 22.66 6.07
CA ASP A 310 16.76 23.20 7.43
C ASP A 310 15.34 23.39 7.97
N PRO A 311 14.83 22.47 8.81
CA PRO A 311 13.47 22.54 9.33
C PRO A 311 13.23 23.80 10.18
N LYS A 312 14.28 24.45 10.69
CA LYS A 312 14.14 25.70 11.47
C LYS A 312 13.68 26.87 10.62
N LYS A 313 13.88 26.82 9.30
CA LYS A 313 13.40 27.85 8.36
C LYS A 313 11.92 27.71 8.04
N TYR A 314 11.35 26.53 8.27
CA TYR A 314 9.96 26.17 8.00
C TYR A 314 9.41 25.39 9.19
N PRO A 315 9.28 26.04 10.37
CA PRO A 315 8.82 25.34 11.56
C PRO A 315 7.43 24.73 11.31
N PRO A 316 7.15 23.52 11.83
CA PRO A 316 5.84 22.91 11.69
C PRO A 316 4.75 23.85 12.22
N PRO A 317 3.55 23.84 11.63
CA PRO A 317 2.44 24.62 12.17
C PRO A 317 2.23 24.24 13.65
N PRO A 318 1.91 25.21 14.52
CA PRO A 318 1.68 24.91 15.93
C PRO A 318 0.56 23.86 16.05
N PRO A 319 0.67 22.88 16.98
CA PRO A 319 -0.32 21.83 17.12
C PRO A 319 -1.71 22.46 17.33
N CYS A 320 -2.68 22.06 16.51
CA CYS A 320 -4.05 22.51 16.67
C CYS A 320 -4.54 22.16 18.08
N GLY A 321 -5.03 23.16 18.80
CA GLY A 321 -5.21 23.18 20.25
C GLY A 321 -5.72 21.90 20.91
N ARG A 322 -4.92 21.33 21.83
CA ARG A 322 -5.49 20.70 23.03
C ARG A 322 -6.19 21.79 23.83
N GLY A 323 -7.46 21.55 24.16
CA GLY A 323 -8.35 22.51 24.80
C GLY A 323 -7.68 23.26 25.95
N LYS A 324 -7.94 24.58 25.99
CA LYS A 324 -7.79 25.35 27.22
C LYS A 324 -8.56 24.62 28.32
N ALA A 325 -7.87 24.21 29.37
CA ALA A 325 -8.53 23.95 30.64
C ALA A 325 -9.21 25.26 31.06
N ALA A 326 -10.53 25.23 31.20
CA ALA A 326 -11.23 26.30 31.87
C ALA A 326 -10.74 26.35 33.32
N ALA A 327 -10.23 27.51 33.72
CA ALA A 327 -10.12 27.91 35.11
C ALA A 327 -11.49 28.41 35.60
#